data_AF-A0A0B2SHW7-F1
#
_entry.id   AF-A0A0B2SHW7-F1
#
_cell.length_a   1.000
_cell.length_b   1.000
_cell.length_c   1.000
_cell.angle_alpha   90.00
_cell.angle_beta   90.00
_cell.angle_gamma   90.00
#
_symmetry.space_group_name_H-M   'P 1'
#
loop_
_entity.id
_entity.type
_entity.pdbx_description
1 polymer ?
#
loop_
_entity_poly.entity_id
_entity_poly.type
_entity_poly.pdbx_seq_one_letter_code
_entity_poly.pdbx_strand_id
1 'polypeptide(L)'
;MKDKKFFGGEEIGLVDIAVVYTAFWVPVVQEIAGLELFTSEKFPKLHNWSQEFLNHPIVKESLPPRDLVFTFFKGLYESLFGSK
;
A
#
# COMPACT_ATOMS: atom_id res chain seq x y z
N MET A 1 -8.93 0.25 13.38
CA MET A 1 -10.07 -0.69 13.33
C MET A 1 -10.26 -1.24 14.74
N LYS A 2 -11.49 -1.18 15.27
CA LYS A 2 -11.81 -1.70 16.60
C LYS A 2 -11.99 -3.21 16.50
N ASP A 3 -10.87 -3.95 16.56
CA ASP A 3 -10.83 -5.41 16.52
C ASP A 3 -11.47 -6.05 15.27
N LYS A 4 -11.64 -5.23 14.21
CA LYS A 4 -12.14 -5.63 12.90
C LYS A 4 -11.01 -5.78 11.91
N LYS A 5 -11.17 -6.75 10.99
CA LYS A 5 -10.23 -7.06 9.91
C LYS A 5 -10.10 -5.92 8.91
N PHE A 6 -11.25 -5.33 8.56
CA PHE A 6 -11.38 -4.25 7.60
C PHE A 6 -12.02 -3.03 8.25
N PHE A 7 -11.92 -1.87 7.61
CA PHE A 7 -12.70 -0.69 7.98
C PHE A 7 -14.21 -0.94 7.80
N GLY A 8 -14.59 -1.75 6.80
CA GLY A 8 -15.95 -2.28 6.62
C GLY A 8 -16.40 -3.30 7.66
N GLY A 9 -15.54 -3.73 8.59
CA GLY A 9 -15.85 -4.77 9.57
C GLY A 9 -15.21 -6.11 9.22
N GLU A 10 -16.05 -7.12 8.96
CA GLU A 10 -15.59 -8.47 8.57
C GLU A 10 -15.29 -8.57 7.07
N GLU A 11 -15.87 -7.68 6.26
CA GLU A 11 -15.70 -7.63 4.81
C GLU A 11 -15.10 -6.29 4.36
N ILE A 12 -14.54 -6.27 3.15
CA ILE A 12 -14.02 -5.07 2.51
C ILE A 12 -15.17 -4.06 2.32
N GLY A 13 -15.02 -2.87 2.88
CA GLY A 13 -15.95 -1.76 2.73
C GLY A 13 -15.40 -0.61 1.89
N LEU A 14 -16.21 0.45 1.77
CA LEU A 14 -15.86 1.65 1.00
C LEU A 14 -14.54 2.28 1.44
N VAL A 15 -14.30 2.36 2.75
CA VAL A 15 -13.07 2.96 3.28
C VAL A 15 -11.84 2.12 2.92
N ASP A 16 -11.95 0.79 2.96
CA ASP A 16 -10.86 -0.11 2.57
C ASP A 16 -10.45 0.11 1.11
N ILE A 17 -11.44 0.27 0.22
CA ILE A 17 -11.22 0.57 -1.20
C ILE A 17 -10.61 1.97 -1.36
N ALA A 18 -11.13 2.97 -0.65
CA ALA A 18 -10.64 4.35 -0.74
C ALA A 18 -9.19 4.48 -0.26
N VAL A 19 -8.78 3.70 0.74
CA VAL A 19 -7.44 3.78 1.33
C VAL A 19 -6.46 2.73 0.78
N VAL A 20 -6.83 1.96 -0.26
CA VAL A 20 -5.96 0.94 -0.89
C VAL A 20 -4.61 1.51 -1.34
N TYR A 21 -4.56 2.80 -1.70
CA TYR A 21 -3.32 3.49 -2.05
C TYR A 21 -2.25 3.33 -0.96
N THR A 22 -2.66 3.40 0.31
CA THR A 22 -1.77 3.25 1.47
C THR A 22 -1.22 1.82 1.61
N ALA A 23 -1.99 0.80 1.25
CA ALA A 23 -1.58 -0.59 1.37
C ALA A 23 -0.55 -0.97 0.31
N PHE A 24 -0.75 -0.55 -0.95
CA PHE A 24 0.02 -1.06 -2.08
C PHE A 24 1.07 -0.07 -2.62
N TRP A 25 0.73 1.21 -2.79
CA TRP A 25 1.62 2.18 -3.44
C TRP A 25 2.62 2.82 -2.46
N VAL A 26 2.21 3.11 -1.23
CA VAL A 26 3.12 3.70 -0.23
C VAL A 26 4.36 2.84 0.05
N PRO A 27 4.26 1.50 0.24
CA PRO A 27 5.44 0.64 0.39
C PRO A 27 6.38 0.68 -0.83
N VAL A 28 5.84 0.79 -2.04
CA VAL A 28 6.65 0.90 -3.27
C VAL A 28 7.41 2.23 -3.30
N VAL A 29 6.71 3.34 -3.05
CA VAL A 29 7.32 4.68 -3.07
C VAL A 29 8.39 4.83 -1.99
N GLN A 30 8.14 4.32 -0.78
CA GLN A 30 9.13 4.41 0.30
C GLN A 30 10.37 3.57 0.02
N GLU A 31 10.24 2.40 -0.63
CA GLU A 31 11.38 1.58 -1.06
C GLU A 31 12.25 2.35 -2.06
N ILE A 32 11.62 2.98 -3.06
CA ILE A 32 12.31 3.79 -4.08
C ILE A 32 13.04 4.98 -3.44
N ALA A 33 12.38 5.65 -2.49
CA ALA A 33 12.92 6.84 -1.84
C ALA A 33 13.88 6.53 -0.67
N GLY A 34 14.07 5.26 -0.30
CA GLY A 34 14.87 4.87 0.87
C GLY A 34 14.29 5.37 2.19
N LEU A 35 12.95 5.40 2.33
CA LEU A 35 12.24 5.92 3.49
C LEU A 35 11.53 4.82 4.28
N GLU A 36 11.37 5.03 5.58
CA GLU A 36 10.61 4.16 6.48
C GLU A 36 9.43 4.91 7.09
N LEU A 37 8.40 5.14 6.26
CA LEU A 37 7.20 5.86 6.67
C LEU A 37 6.13 4.91 7.19
N PHE A 38 5.73 3.92 6.40
CA PHE A 38 4.65 3.02 6.75
C PHE A 38 5.19 1.69 7.29
N THR A 39 5.41 1.63 8.61
CA THR A 39 5.94 0.45 9.31
C THR A 39 4.93 -0.14 10.30
N SER A 40 5.14 -1.40 10.68
CA SER A 40 4.29 -2.11 11.65
C SER A 40 4.41 -1.52 13.05
N GLU A 41 5.54 -0.93 13.42
CA GLU A 41 5.76 -0.31 14.73
C GLU A 41 4.99 1.01 14.85
N LYS A 42 5.03 1.83 13.79
CA LYS A 42 4.33 3.14 13.75
C LYS A 42 2.84 2.98 13.55
N PHE A 43 2.43 2.02 12.71
CA PHE A 43 1.04 1.84 12.30
C PHE A 43 0.57 0.38 12.41
N PRO A 44 0.64 -0.26 13.59
CA PRO A 44 0.44 -1.71 13.73
C PRO A 44 -0.90 -2.19 13.18
N LYS A 45 -1.98 -1.46 13.46
CA LYS A 45 -3.32 -1.82 12.98
C LYS A 45 -3.44 -1.63 11.47
N LEU A 46 -2.96 -0.52 10.93
CA LEU A 46 -3.06 -0.25 9.50
C LEU A 46 -2.13 -1.16 8.68
N HIS A 47 -0.98 -1.51 9.23
CA HIS A 47 -0.07 -2.49 8.64
C HIS A 47 -0.70 -3.89 8.60
N ASN A 48 -1.34 -4.33 9.69
CA ASN A 48 -2.06 -5.61 9.67
C ASN A 48 -3.20 -5.60 8.64
N TRP A 49 -3.97 -4.51 8.59
CA TRP A 49 -4.99 -4.33 7.57
C TRP A 49 -4.45 -4.40 6.15
N SER A 50 -3.31 -3.76 5.86
CA SER A 50 -2.75 -3.79 4.51
C SER A 50 -2.37 -5.21 4.11
N GLN A 51 -1.80 -6.01 5.02
CA GLN A 51 -1.51 -7.41 4.76
C GLN A 51 -2.78 -8.22 4.49
N GLU A 52 -3.84 -8.02 5.27
CA GLU A 52 -5.12 -8.71 5.07
C GLU A 52 -5.82 -8.28 3.77
N PHE A 53 -5.80 -6.98 3.46
CA PHE A 53 -6.39 -6.41 2.25
C PHE A 53 -5.69 -6.91 1.00
N LEU A 54 -4.35 -6.82 0.94
CA LEU A 54 -3.56 -7.31 -0.18
C LEU A 54 -3.64 -8.83 -0.35
N ASN A 55 -3.93 -9.57 0.72
CA ASN A 55 -4.12 -11.01 0.64
C ASN A 55 -5.51 -11.45 0.19
N HIS A 56 -6.49 -10.54 0.14
CA HIS A 56 -7.84 -10.85 -0.30
C HIS A 56 -7.86 -11.24 -1.80
N PRO A 57 -8.54 -12.34 -2.20
CA PRO A 57 -8.52 -12.84 -3.58
C PRO A 57 -8.87 -11.79 -4.64
N ILE A 58 -10.01 -11.09 -4.45
CA ILE A 58 -10.46 -10.04 -5.36
C ILE A 58 -9.43 -8.90 -5.48
N VAL A 59 -8.73 -8.57 -4.39
CA VAL A 59 -7.72 -7.51 -4.40
C VAL A 59 -6.50 -7.97 -5.20
N LYS A 60 -6.02 -9.21 -5.01
CA LYS A 60 -4.90 -9.75 -5.79
C LYS A 60 -5.18 -9.77 -7.28
N GLU A 61 -6.42 -10.07 -7.67
CA GLU A 61 -6.85 -10.08 -9.07
C GLU A 61 -7.03 -8.67 -9.65
N SER A 62 -7.30 -7.68 -8.80
CA SER A 62 -7.57 -6.30 -9.23
C SER A 62 -6.33 -5.40 -9.26
N LEU A 63 -5.27 -5.75 -8.50
CA LEU A 63 -4.08 -4.92 -8.40
C LEU A 63 -3.17 -5.08 -9.63
N PRO A 64 -2.50 -4.00 -10.06
CA PRO A 64 -1.49 -4.09 -11.10
C PRO A 64 -0.27 -4.91 -10.60
N PRO A 65 0.53 -5.48 -11.52
CA PRO A 65 1.80 -6.11 -11.15
C PRO A 65 2.69 -5.13 -10.38
N ARG A 66 3.21 -5.55 -9.23
CA ARG A 66 4.04 -4.71 -8.37
C ARG A 66 5.26 -4.14 -9.09
N ASP A 67 5.94 -4.96 -9.90
CA ASP A 67 7.15 -4.56 -10.63
C ASP A 67 6.86 -3.45 -11.64
N LEU A 68 5.71 -3.49 -12.31
CA LEU A 68 5.29 -2.43 -13.23
C LEU A 68 5.11 -1.10 -12.49
N VAL A 69 4.44 -1.15 -11.33
CA VAL A 69 4.25 0.04 -10.49
C VAL A 69 5.60 0.55 -9.96
N PHE A 70 6.47 -0.35 -9.51
CA PHE A 70 7.81 0.00 -9.06
C PHE A 70 8.61 0.70 -10.16
N THR A 71 8.68 0.13 -11.37
CA THR A 71 9.41 0.75 -12.49
C THR A 71 8.85 2.13 -12.84
N PHE A 72 7.52 2.27 -12.89
CA PHE A 72 6.88 3.57 -13.18
C PHE A 72 7.25 4.63 -12.13
N PHE A 73 7.08 4.32 -10.84
CA PHE A 73 7.36 5.27 -9.77
C PHE A 73 8.86 5.53 -9.60
N LYS A 74 9.73 4.56 -9.90
CA LYS A 74 11.18 4.75 -9.90
C LYS A 74 11.59 5.75 -10.98
N GLY A 75 11.10 5.59 -12.20
CA GLY A 75 11.35 6.55 -13.28
C GLY A 75 10.80 7.95 -12.96
N LEU A 76 9.62 8.03 -12.35
CA LEU A 76 9.06 9.31 -11.88
C LEU A 76 9.95 9.94 -10.80
N TYR A 77 10.40 9.16 -9.83
CA TYR A 77 11.29 9.63 -8.76
C TYR A 77 12.62 10.14 -9.31
N GLU A 78 13.26 9.38 -10.21
CA GLU A 78 14.50 9.79 -10.88
C GLU A 78 14.31 11.06 -11.73
N SER A 79 13.17 11.22 -12.41
CA SER A 79 12.89 12.44 -13.16
C SER A 79 12.69 13.67 -12.26
N LEU A 80 12.10 13.50 -11.09
CA LEU A 80 11.79 14.60 -10.17
C LEU A 80 12.98 14.96 -9.25
N PHE A 81 13.76 13.96 -8.87
CA PHE A 81 14.77 14.08 -7.80
C PHE A 81 16.17 13.61 -8.23
N GLY A 82 16.31 12.94 -9.38
CA GLY A 82 17.57 12.42 -9.92
C GLY A 82 18.37 13.41 -10.78
N SER A 83 17.90 14.66 -10.93
CA SER A 83 18.72 15.74 -11.50
C SER A 83 19.52 16.46 -10.40
N LYS A 84 20.72 15.96 -10.13
CA LYS A 84 21.89 16.73 -9.69
C LYS A 84 23.12 16.26 -10.45
#